data_AF-A0A1X0NZH4-F1
#
_entry.id   AF-A0A1X0NZH4-F1
#
_cell.length_a   1.000
_cell.length_b   1.000
_cell.length_c   1.000
_cell.angle_alpha   90.00
_cell.angle_beta   90.00
_cell.angle_gamma   90.00
#
_symmetry.space_group_name_H-M   'P 1'
#
loop_
_entity.id
_entity.type
_entity.pdbx_description
1 polymer ?
#
loop_
_entity_poly.entity_id
_entity_poly.type
_entity_poly.pdbx_seq_one_letter_code
_entity_poly.pdbx_strand_id
1 'polypeptide(L)'
;MGGENYVEGDLGAVFNQAEPLTLPVVVQLLRGRRDTGDDTDAENPAMALIERTRGQVEMMQETCADEHSVRRVLRMRLRLRDEGETGFANAHLANFVLDAEGNVTGVRGPAGENGDEALRTARLRPFEVVALATLRPKTVEEALVLLPSLSRYDLSDLNLALNTLESI
;
A
#
# COMPACT_ATOMS: atom_id res chain seq x y z
N MET A 1 -3.21 -24.62 12.49
CA MET A 1 -2.88 -24.12 11.14
C MET A 1 -3.62 -22.81 10.98
N GLY A 2 -2.92 -21.67 11.03
CA GLY A 2 -3.55 -20.39 10.68
C GLY A 2 -3.85 -20.41 9.19
N GLY A 3 -5.12 -20.27 8.82
CA GLY A 3 -5.54 -20.24 7.42
C GLY A 3 -5.18 -18.90 6.78
N GLU A 4 -4.95 -18.92 5.47
CA GLU A 4 -4.78 -17.71 4.66
C GLU A 4 -6.02 -16.82 4.79
N ASN A 5 -5.82 -15.53 5.04
CA ASN A 5 -6.88 -14.53 5.07
C ASN A 5 -6.56 -13.39 4.10
N TYR A 6 -7.00 -13.57 2.86
CA TYR A 6 -6.78 -12.63 1.76
C TYR A 6 -7.41 -11.25 2.01
N VAL A 7 -8.50 -11.16 2.79
CA VAL A 7 -9.16 -9.89 3.13
C VAL A 7 -8.28 -9.07 4.06
N GLU A 8 -7.70 -9.71 5.06
CA GLU A 8 -6.75 -9.09 5.98
C GLU A 8 -5.35 -8.98 5.38
N GLY A 9 -5.13 -9.51 4.17
CA GLY A 9 -3.82 -9.53 3.51
C GLY A 9 -2.82 -10.47 4.18
N ASP A 10 -3.31 -11.49 4.88
CA ASP A 10 -2.50 -12.64 5.30
C ASP A 10 -2.50 -13.66 4.17
N LEU A 11 -1.42 -13.66 3.38
CA LEU A 11 -1.24 -14.56 2.24
C LEU A 11 -0.63 -15.90 2.66
N GLY A 12 -0.53 -16.18 3.96
CA GLY A 12 0.15 -17.34 4.51
C GLY A 12 1.65 -17.13 4.72
N ALA A 13 2.26 -18.04 5.50
CA ALA A 13 3.62 -17.85 6.04
C ALA A 13 4.71 -17.63 4.97
N VAL A 14 4.61 -18.31 3.82
CA VAL A 14 5.59 -18.18 2.73
C VAL A 14 5.50 -16.81 2.06
N PHE A 15 4.28 -16.35 1.75
CA PHE A 15 4.06 -15.09 1.05
C PHE A 15 4.20 -13.88 1.97
N ASN A 16 3.89 -14.01 3.26
CA ASN A 16 4.13 -12.95 4.24
C ASN A 16 5.62 -12.63 4.43
N GLN A 17 6.51 -13.59 4.12
CA GLN A 17 7.96 -13.42 4.17
C GLN A 17 8.57 -13.05 2.80
N ALA A 18 7.80 -13.16 1.72
CA ALA A 18 8.26 -12.86 0.38
C ALA A 18 8.32 -11.33 0.16
N GLU A 19 9.34 -10.89 -0.59
CA GLU A 19 9.40 -9.52 -1.08
C GLU A 19 8.68 -9.42 -2.42
N PRO A 20 7.52 -8.74 -2.51
CA PRO A 20 6.81 -8.58 -3.76
C PRO A 20 7.57 -7.63 -4.68
N LEU A 21 7.67 -8.02 -5.96
CA LEU A 21 8.31 -7.23 -7.00
C LEU A 21 7.24 -6.54 -7.85
N THR A 22 7.52 -5.31 -8.24
CA THR A 22 6.71 -4.57 -9.21
C THR A 22 6.92 -5.11 -10.63
N LEU A 23 5.92 -4.95 -11.50
CA LEU A 23 6.04 -5.42 -12.88
C LEU A 23 7.22 -4.79 -13.65
N PRO A 24 7.52 -3.48 -13.52
CA PRO A 24 8.70 -2.89 -14.16
C PRO A 24 10.02 -3.55 -13.73
N VAL A 25 10.18 -3.90 -12.45
CA VAL A 25 11.37 -4.60 -11.95
C VAL A 25 11.42 -6.03 -12.51
N VAL A 26 10.29 -6.73 -12.56
CA VAL A 26 10.21 -8.08 -13.13
C VAL A 26 10.61 -8.08 -14.61
N VAL A 27 10.18 -7.09 -15.40
CA VAL A 27 10.61 -6.95 -16.81
C VAL A 27 12.13 -6.80 -16.90
N GLN A 28 12.74 -5.94 -16.08
CA GLN A 28 14.19 -5.75 -16.10
C GLN A 28 14.95 -7.04 -15.75
N LEU A 29 14.47 -7.81 -14.77
CA LEU A 29 15.06 -9.09 -14.40
C LEU A 29 14.93 -10.13 -15.52
N LEU A 30 13.78 -10.21 -16.18
CA LEU A 30 13.55 -11.12 -17.30
C LEU A 30 14.39 -10.75 -18.54
N ARG A 31 14.60 -9.45 -18.80
CA ARG A 31 15.53 -8.98 -19.84
C ARG A 31 16.97 -9.38 -19.53
N GLY A 32 17.45 -9.12 -18.32
CA GLY A 32 18.80 -9.48 -17.92
C GLY A 32 19.08 -10.98 -18.00
N ARG A 33 18.08 -11.84 -17.77
CA ARG A 33 18.23 -13.30 -17.93
C ARG A 33 18.45 -13.74 -19.38
N ARG A 34 17.84 -13.06 -20.34
CA ARG A 34 18.08 -13.29 -21.77
C ARG A 34 19.51 -12.95 -22.14
N ASP A 35 20.00 -11.80 -21.71
CA ASP A 35 21.34 -11.31 -22.06
C ASP A 35 22.47 -12.17 -21.46
N THR A 36 22.17 -12.95 -20.42
CA THR A 36 23.11 -13.88 -19.76
C THR A 36 22.97 -15.34 -20.19
N GLY A 37 21.94 -15.70 -20.95
CA GLY A 37 21.78 -17.04 -21.49
C GLY A 37 22.71 -17.20 -22.68
N ASP A 38 23.61 -18.18 -22.65
CA ASP A 38 24.41 -18.52 -23.84
C ASP A 38 23.45 -18.75 -25.03
N ASP A 39 23.70 -18.05 -26.14
CA ASP A 39 22.92 -18.07 -27.39
C ASP A 39 22.83 -19.46 -28.06
N THR A 40 23.32 -20.52 -27.41
CA THR A 40 23.40 -21.88 -27.97
C THR A 40 22.14 -22.74 -27.81
N ASP A 41 21.17 -22.34 -26.98
CA ASP A 41 19.96 -23.15 -26.75
C ASP A 41 18.66 -22.44 -27.17
N ALA A 42 18.53 -22.10 -28.45
CA ALA A 42 17.31 -21.53 -29.04
C ALA A 42 16.04 -22.40 -28.86
N GLU A 43 16.20 -23.66 -28.44
CA GLU A 43 15.10 -24.61 -28.18
C GLU A 43 14.86 -24.90 -26.69
N ASN A 44 15.52 -24.19 -25.75
CA ASN A 44 15.30 -24.43 -24.33
C ASN A 44 13.86 -24.06 -23.93
N PRO A 45 13.02 -25.02 -23.46
CA PRO A 45 11.65 -24.74 -23.07
C PRO A 45 11.56 -23.72 -21.91
N ALA A 46 12.59 -23.60 -21.07
CA ALA A 46 12.67 -22.57 -20.05
C ALA A 46 12.83 -21.16 -20.64
N MET A 47 13.61 -21.01 -21.72
CA MET A 47 13.76 -19.73 -22.42
C MET A 47 12.48 -19.33 -23.14
N ALA A 48 11.78 -20.29 -23.76
CA ALA A 48 10.47 -20.04 -24.37
C ALA A 48 9.45 -19.54 -23.33
N LEU A 49 9.46 -20.12 -22.12
CA LEU A 49 8.61 -19.66 -21.01
C LEU A 49 9.00 -18.24 -20.57
N ILE A 50 10.29 -17.96 -20.36
CA ILE A 50 10.80 -16.64 -19.97
C ILE A 50 10.39 -15.57 -20.99
N GLU A 51 10.54 -15.84 -22.28
CA GLU A 51 10.16 -14.91 -23.35
C GLU A 51 8.65 -14.65 -23.37
N ARG A 52 7.84 -15.71 -23.21
CA ARG A 52 6.38 -15.56 -23.14
C ARG A 52 5.96 -14.74 -21.93
N THR A 53 6.52 -15.03 -20.75
CA THR A 53 6.24 -14.28 -19.53
C THR A 53 6.71 -12.84 -19.66
N ARG A 54 7.89 -12.58 -20.23
CA ARG A 54 8.39 -11.22 -20.48
C ARG A 54 7.41 -10.44 -21.34
N GLY A 55 6.98 -11.01 -22.47
CA GLY A 55 6.03 -10.33 -23.36
C GLY A 55 4.72 -9.97 -22.67
N GLN A 56 4.20 -10.84 -21.79
CA GLN A 56 3.00 -10.54 -21.00
C GLN A 56 3.23 -9.42 -20.00
N VAL A 57 4.32 -9.48 -19.23
CA VAL A 57 4.64 -8.47 -18.21
C VAL A 57 4.98 -7.13 -18.85
N GLU A 58 5.64 -7.13 -20.03
CA GLU A 58 5.96 -5.93 -20.80
C GLU A 58 4.71 -5.13 -21.20
N MET A 59 3.63 -5.81 -21.60
CA MET A 59 2.36 -5.16 -21.89
C MET A 59 1.68 -4.65 -20.61
N MET A 60 1.73 -5.42 -19.52
CA MET A 60 1.05 -5.06 -18.27
C MET A 60 1.74 -3.89 -17.53
N GLN A 61 3.07 -3.74 -17.65
CA GLN A 61 3.78 -2.67 -16.96
C GLN A 61 3.48 -1.27 -17.54
N GLU A 62 2.99 -1.16 -18.78
CA GLU A 62 2.74 0.14 -19.44
C GLU A 62 1.73 0.99 -18.68
N THR A 63 0.83 0.33 -17.94
CA THR A 63 -0.19 0.99 -17.13
C THR A 63 0.19 1.09 -15.65
N CYS A 64 1.35 0.58 -15.22
CA CYS A 64 1.78 0.60 -13.82
C CYS A 64 2.33 1.98 -13.38
N ALA A 65 2.40 2.19 -12.07
CA ALA A 65 3.09 3.34 -11.50
C ALA A 65 4.61 3.23 -11.67
N ASP A 66 5.30 4.37 -11.69
CA ASP A 66 6.76 4.41 -11.81
C ASP A 66 7.46 4.03 -10.49
N GLU A 67 8.67 3.49 -10.60
CA GLU A 67 9.41 3.00 -9.42
C GLU A 67 9.80 4.09 -8.42
N HIS A 68 9.92 5.34 -8.86
CA HIS A 68 10.25 6.41 -7.93
C HIS A 68 9.08 6.69 -7.00
N SER A 69 7.87 6.77 -7.55
CA SER A 69 6.62 6.92 -6.81
C SER A 69 6.34 5.72 -5.91
N VAL A 70 6.54 4.50 -6.39
CA VAL A 70 6.40 3.27 -5.57
C VAL A 70 7.30 3.33 -4.33
N ARG A 71 8.59 3.65 -4.51
CA ARG A 71 9.54 3.77 -3.39
C ARG A 71 9.16 4.88 -2.43
N ARG A 72 8.58 5.97 -2.92
CA ARG A 72 8.10 7.07 -2.08
C ARG A 72 6.94 6.61 -1.21
N VAL A 73 5.93 5.95 -1.80
CA VAL A 73 4.77 5.41 -1.07
C VAL A 73 5.17 4.33 -0.07
N LEU A 74 6.12 3.45 -0.42
CA LEU A 74 6.65 2.42 0.49
C LEU A 74 7.24 3.01 1.80
N ARG A 75 7.73 4.25 1.75
CA ARG A 75 8.29 4.95 2.92
C ARG A 75 7.26 5.77 3.69
N MET A 76 6.09 6.02 3.12
CA MET A 76 5.03 6.80 3.77
C MET A 76 4.52 6.08 5.01
N ARG A 77 4.26 6.86 6.07
CA ARG A 77 3.55 6.42 7.26
C ARG A 77 2.17 7.06 7.23
N LEU A 78 1.15 6.22 7.21
CA LEU A 78 -0.25 6.62 7.16
C LEU A 78 -0.85 6.45 8.56
N ARG A 79 -1.77 7.33 8.93
CA ARG A 79 -2.56 7.18 10.15
C ARG A 79 -3.44 5.94 10.03
N LEU A 80 -3.51 5.17 11.11
CA LEU A 80 -4.45 4.09 11.26
C LEU A 80 -5.81 4.66 11.65
N ARG A 81 -6.88 4.06 11.14
CA ARG A 81 -8.24 4.32 11.60
C ARG A 81 -8.41 3.71 12.97
N ASP A 82 -8.81 4.52 13.94
CA ASP A 82 -9.36 3.98 15.18
C ASP A 82 -10.78 3.49 14.89
N GLU A 83 -11.06 2.23 15.24
CA GLU A 83 -12.39 1.62 15.13
C GLU A 83 -13.45 2.35 15.99
N GLY A 84 -13.04 3.32 16.81
CA GLY A 84 -13.88 4.11 17.71
C GLY A 84 -14.32 5.48 17.22
N GLU A 85 -13.80 6.03 16.12
CA GLU A 85 -14.06 7.44 15.76
C GLU A 85 -14.95 7.61 14.52
N THR A 86 -16.27 7.51 14.72
CA THR A 86 -17.22 8.37 14.00
C THR A 86 -17.13 9.78 14.59
N GLY A 87 -16.08 10.52 14.27
CA GLY A 87 -15.92 11.86 14.81
C GLY A 87 -14.78 12.57 14.13
N PHE A 88 -15.10 13.55 13.28
CA PHE A 88 -14.14 14.52 12.79
C PHE A 88 -13.60 15.35 13.97
N ALA A 89 -12.69 14.79 14.76
CA ALA A 89 -11.95 15.54 15.77
C ALA A 89 -10.87 16.34 15.04
N ASN A 90 -11.19 17.60 14.73
CA ASN A 90 -10.18 18.57 14.31
C ASN A 90 -9.07 18.58 15.37
N ALA A 91 -7.81 18.34 14.96
CA ALA A 91 -6.65 18.29 15.87
C ALA A 91 -6.48 19.56 16.74
N HIS A 92 -7.07 20.69 16.31
CA HIS A 92 -7.08 21.95 17.06
C HIS A 92 -8.14 22.02 18.17
N LEU A 93 -9.12 21.11 18.18
CA LEU A 93 -10.20 21.04 19.18
C LEU A 93 -9.93 20.01 20.28
N ALA A 94 -8.79 19.31 20.25
CA ALA A 94 -8.43 18.29 21.24
C ALA A 94 -8.42 18.78 22.71
N ASN A 95 -8.33 20.10 22.92
CA ASN A 95 -8.35 20.70 24.25
C ASN A 95 -9.76 21.02 24.77
N PHE A 96 -10.80 20.89 23.95
CA PHE A 96 -12.18 21.21 24.31
C PHE A 96 -12.98 19.94 24.55
N VAL A 97 -13.74 19.93 25.64
CA VAL A 97 -14.74 18.89 25.92
C VAL A 97 -16.06 19.39 25.34
N LEU A 98 -16.69 18.57 24.49
CA LEU A 98 -17.96 18.88 23.83
C LEU A 98 -19.08 18.03 24.43
N ASP A 99 -20.28 18.60 24.61
CA ASP A 99 -21.49 17.81 24.92
C ASP A 99 -22.08 17.15 23.66
N ALA A 100 -23.15 16.37 23.84
CA ALA A 100 -23.84 15.66 22.76
C ALA A 100 -24.46 16.61 21.72
N GLU A 101 -24.63 17.88 22.07
CA GLU A 101 -25.17 18.96 21.24
C GLU A 101 -24.06 19.79 20.56
N GLY A 102 -22.79 19.47 20.82
CA GLY A 102 -21.63 20.13 20.20
C GLY A 102 -21.21 21.45 20.86
N ASN A 103 -21.68 21.74 22.07
CA ASN A 103 -21.28 22.91 22.84
C ASN A 103 -20.03 22.62 23.68
N VAL A 104 -19.18 23.64 23.85
CA VAL A 104 -17.98 23.55 24.68
C VAL A 104 -18.38 23.55 26.15
N THR A 105 -18.24 22.40 26.80
CA THR A 105 -18.55 22.20 28.23
C THR A 105 -17.32 22.29 29.13
N GLY A 106 -16.12 22.33 28.56
CA GLY A 106 -14.91 22.58 29.32
C GLY A 106 -13.65 22.66 28.47
N VAL A 107 -12.58 23.13 29.10
CA VAL A 107 -11.21 23.10 28.57
C VAL A 107 -10.44 22.08 29.40
N ARG A 108 -9.85 21.06 28.78
CA ARG A 108 -8.91 20.16 29.46
C ARG A 108 -7.68 20.99 29.83
N GLY A 109 -7.41 21.12 31.13
CA GLY A 109 -6.15 21.71 31.62
C GLY A 109 -4.94 20.91 31.11
N PRO A 110 -3.72 21.48 31.16
CA PRO A 110 -2.52 20.80 30.68
C PRO A 110 -2.33 19.50 31.45
N ALA A 111 -2.64 18.38 30.80
CA ALA A 111 -2.56 17.06 31.39
C ALA A 111 -1.09 16.78 31.72
N GLY A 112 -0.81 16.55 33.00
CA GLY A 112 0.46 15.99 33.44
C GLY A 112 0.72 14.64 32.76
N GLU A 113 1.89 14.53 32.14
CA GLU A 113 2.74 13.35 31.95
C GLU A 113 2.10 11.94 32.05
N ASN A 114 1.05 11.68 31.28
CA ASN A 114 0.64 10.35 30.83
C ASN A 114 0.12 10.47 29.39
N GLY A 115 1.00 10.94 28.51
CA GLY A 115 0.72 11.14 27.09
C GLY A 115 0.98 9.87 26.28
N ASP A 116 -0.03 9.40 25.57
CA ASP A 116 0.07 8.96 24.17
C ASP A 116 -1.30 8.45 23.67
N GLU A 117 -2.21 9.38 23.33
CA GLU A 117 -2.98 9.21 22.08
C GLU A 117 -2.10 9.72 20.93
N ALA A 118 -0.88 9.19 20.82
CA ALA A 118 -0.08 9.37 19.64
C ALA A 118 -0.84 8.74 18.48
N LEU A 119 -1.28 9.56 17.52
CA LEU A 119 -1.86 9.11 16.25
C LEU A 119 -1.08 7.88 15.76
N ARG A 120 -1.70 6.71 15.83
CA ARG A 120 -1.03 5.45 15.49
C ARG A 120 -0.76 5.48 13.99
N THR A 121 0.52 5.54 13.61
CA THR A 121 0.90 5.55 12.20
C THR A 121 1.64 4.28 11.82
N ALA A 122 1.26 3.70 10.69
CA ALA A 122 1.88 2.50 10.13
C ALA A 122 2.25 2.71 8.66
N ARG A 123 3.25 1.97 8.19
CA ARG A 123 3.54 1.88 6.75
C ARG A 123 2.55 0.94 6.08
N LEU A 124 2.33 1.14 4.79
CA LEU A 124 1.70 0.12 3.93
C LEU A 124 2.57 -1.14 3.92
N ARG A 125 1.93 -2.30 3.88
CA ARG A 125 2.65 -3.56 3.65
C ARG A 125 3.22 -3.56 2.24
N PRO A 126 4.38 -4.20 2.02
CA PRO A 126 5.01 -4.24 0.69
C PRO A 126 4.05 -4.70 -0.42
N PHE A 127 3.22 -5.72 -0.17
CA PHE A 127 2.28 -6.20 -1.19
C PHE A 127 1.15 -5.20 -1.46
N GLU A 128 0.70 -4.43 -0.46
CA GLU A 128 -0.32 -3.40 -0.63
C GLU A 128 0.20 -2.31 -1.57
N VAL A 129 1.46 -1.89 -1.38
CA VAL A 129 2.12 -0.91 -2.22
C VAL A 129 2.26 -1.41 -3.66
N VAL A 130 2.77 -2.64 -3.83
CA VAL A 130 2.95 -3.23 -5.17
C VAL A 130 1.60 -3.43 -5.87
N ALA A 131 0.57 -3.84 -5.15
CA ALA A 131 -0.77 -4.00 -5.71
C ALA A 131 -1.38 -2.66 -6.12
N LEU A 132 -1.27 -1.61 -5.29
CA LEU A 132 -1.70 -0.26 -5.67
C LEU A 132 -0.96 0.28 -6.88
N ALA A 133 0.36 0.05 -6.95
CA ALA A 133 1.21 0.45 -8.07
C ALA A 133 0.84 -0.26 -9.37
N THR A 134 0.38 -1.52 -9.27
CA THR A 134 0.02 -2.35 -10.43
C THR A 134 -1.41 -2.06 -10.91
N LEU A 135 -2.36 -1.93 -9.99
CA LEU A 135 -3.79 -1.78 -10.30
C LEU A 135 -4.19 -0.33 -10.58
N ARG A 136 -3.46 0.65 -10.02
CA ARG A 136 -3.71 2.10 -10.15
C ARG A 136 -5.18 2.51 -9.98
N PRO A 137 -5.81 2.20 -8.83
CA PRO A 137 -7.16 2.66 -8.55
C PRO A 137 -7.23 4.19 -8.59
N LYS A 138 -8.34 4.72 -9.11
CA LYS A 138 -8.59 6.16 -9.30
C LYS A 138 -9.23 6.81 -8.10
N THR A 139 -9.91 6.03 -7.26
CA THR A 139 -10.52 6.53 -6.03
C THR A 139 -10.14 5.66 -4.83
N VAL A 140 -10.29 6.23 -3.64
CA VAL A 140 -10.04 5.50 -2.39
C VAL A 140 -11.04 4.35 -2.24
N GLU A 141 -12.29 4.54 -2.67
CA GLU A 141 -13.33 3.49 -2.64
C GLU A 141 -12.94 2.32 -3.53
N GLU A 142 -12.45 2.58 -4.75
CA GLU A 142 -11.96 1.55 -5.64
C GLU A 142 -10.76 0.80 -5.02
N ALA A 143 -9.81 1.53 -4.44
CA ALA A 143 -8.66 0.94 -3.75
C ALA A 143 -9.09 0.02 -2.60
N LEU A 144 -10.09 0.40 -1.82
CA LEU A 144 -10.62 -0.39 -0.70
C LEU A 144 -11.35 -1.66 -1.19
N VAL A 145 -12.05 -1.59 -2.32
CA VAL A 145 -12.72 -2.75 -2.92
C VAL A 145 -11.69 -3.75 -3.45
N LEU A 146 -10.65 -3.26 -4.14
CA LEU A 146 -9.59 -4.09 -4.71
C LEU A 146 -8.65 -4.66 -3.63
N LEU A 147 -8.40 -3.90 -2.56
CA LEU A 147 -7.48 -4.24 -1.47
C LEU A 147 -8.15 -3.95 -0.12
N PRO A 148 -9.03 -4.85 0.39
CA PRO A 148 -9.79 -4.64 1.62
C PRO A 148 -8.93 -4.36 2.85
N SER A 149 -7.71 -4.89 2.86
CA SER A 149 -6.75 -4.66 3.93
C SER A 149 -6.30 -3.20 4.11
N LEU A 150 -6.55 -2.33 3.13
CA LEU A 150 -6.30 -0.89 3.23
C LEU A 150 -7.29 -0.18 4.16
N SER A 151 -8.42 -0.82 4.52
CA SER A 151 -9.46 -0.24 5.38
C SER A 151 -8.98 0.22 6.75
N ARG A 152 -7.85 -0.30 7.21
CA ARG A 152 -7.18 0.09 8.47
C ARG A 152 -6.52 1.46 8.44
N TYR A 153 -6.36 2.09 7.27
CA TYR A 153 -5.70 3.40 7.13
C TYR A 153 -6.73 4.52 6.96
N ASP A 154 -6.36 5.73 7.38
CA ASP A 154 -7.16 6.91 7.17
C ASP A 154 -7.35 7.23 5.68
N LEU A 155 -8.57 7.62 5.28
CA LEU A 155 -8.91 7.85 3.87
C LEU A 155 -8.15 9.02 3.27
N SER A 156 -7.88 10.07 4.04
CA SER A 156 -7.17 11.25 3.54
C SER A 156 -5.70 10.92 3.26
N ASP A 157 -5.09 10.11 4.14
CA ASP A 157 -3.73 9.62 3.96
C ASP A 157 -3.64 8.60 2.81
N LEU A 158 -4.63 7.71 2.66
CA LEU A 158 -4.73 6.82 1.50
C LEU A 158 -4.85 7.60 0.19
N ASN A 159 -5.70 8.63 0.14
CA ASN A 159 -5.84 9.49 -1.03
C ASN A 159 -4.50 10.17 -1.39
N LEU A 160 -3.74 10.63 -0.38
CA LEU A 160 -2.40 11.18 -0.60
C LEU A 160 -1.44 10.13 -1.18
N ALA A 161 -1.50 8.89 -0.70
CA ALA A 161 -0.69 7.79 -1.25
C ALA A 161 -1.05 7.50 -2.72
N LEU A 162 -2.35 7.47 -3.07
CA LEU A 162 -2.81 7.29 -4.44
C LEU A 162 -2.33 8.42 -5.35
N ASN A 163 -2.50 9.69 -4.93
CA ASN A 163 -2.01 10.84 -5.68
C ASN A 163 -0.48 10.80 -5.88
N THR A 164 0.25 10.25 -4.90
CA THR A 164 1.70 10.07 -5.02
C THR A 164 2.06 9.05 -6.10
N LEU A 165 1.24 8.02 -6.33
CA LEU A 165 1.42 7.05 -7.43
C LEU A 165 0.99 7.60 -8.80
N GLU A 166 0.26 8.72 -8.85
CA GLU A 166 -0.15 9.37 -10.09
C GLU A 166 0.78 10.53 -10.51
N SER A 167 1.51 11.11 -9.57
CA SER A 167 2.43 12.23 -9.82
C SER A 167 3.64 11.78 -10.64
N ILE A 168 3.63 12.09 -11.94
CA ILE A 168 4.77 12.00 -12.85
C ILE A 168 5.70 13.20 -12.64
#